data_AF-A0A3R7IF93-F1
#
_entry.id   AF-A0A3R7IF93-F1
#
_cell.length_a   1.000
_cell.length_b   1.000
_cell.length_c   1.000
_cell.angle_alpha   90.00
_cell.angle_beta   90.00
_cell.angle_gamma   90.00
#
_symmetry.space_group_name_H-M   'P 1'
#
loop_
_entity.id
_entity.type
_entity.pdbx_description
1 polymer ?
#
loop_
_entity_poly.entity_id
_entity_poly.type
_entity_poly.pdbx_seq_one_letter_code
_entity_poly.pdbx_strand_id
1 'polypeptide(L)'
;MYEEASPIKRFGERQAKEWCLNKVRLYPLTYEDARRILAKKWSRGVFEGIMFSVHPVKLEGELLERYEEVIFRPKGLAKIEATVKDASESDFMPAKYIVEKVRFIDGRKVDDLLEVVSFEGLYGGVAEKGEKIICYGKIEEVFKVKENFKYHRLLVGSREAGGKDFIKPLS
;
A
#
# COMPACT_ATOMS: atom_id res chain seq x y z
N MET A 1 0.84 -28.24 -29.62
CA MET A 1 0.33 -28.29 -28.24
C MET A 1 -0.65 -27.15 -28.11
N TYR A 2 -1.94 -27.44 -27.98
CA TYR A 2 -2.94 -26.40 -27.70
C TYR A 2 -2.73 -25.97 -26.24
N GLU A 3 -2.39 -24.70 -26.01
CA GLU A 3 -2.54 -24.10 -24.68
C GLU A 3 -4.02 -24.12 -24.35
N GLU A 4 -4.44 -24.98 -23.42
CA GLU A 4 -5.77 -24.89 -22.84
C GLU A 4 -5.93 -23.52 -22.17
N ALA A 5 -7.00 -22.81 -22.52
CA ALA A 5 -7.30 -21.52 -21.94
C ALA A 5 -7.35 -21.65 -20.42
N SER A 6 -6.57 -20.82 -19.72
CA SER A 6 -6.50 -20.87 -18.26
C SER A 6 -7.89 -20.75 -17.63
N PRO A 7 -8.26 -21.64 -16.68
CA PRO A 7 -9.54 -21.55 -15.99
C PRO A 7 -9.63 -20.32 -15.06
N ILE A 8 -8.50 -19.65 -14.80
CA ILE A 8 -8.43 -18.44 -13.98
C ILE A 8 -8.83 -17.23 -14.81
N LYS A 9 -9.84 -16.50 -14.31
CA LYS A 9 -10.36 -15.30 -14.96
C LYS A 9 -10.23 -14.08 -14.05
N ARG A 10 -10.16 -12.90 -14.65
CA ARG A 10 -10.38 -11.64 -13.92
C ARG A 10 -11.83 -11.56 -13.43
N PHE A 11 -12.10 -10.65 -12.50
CA PHE A 11 -13.47 -10.36 -12.08
C PHE A 11 -14.30 -9.88 -13.28
N GLY A 12 -15.48 -10.46 -13.46
CA GLY A 12 -16.50 -9.90 -14.34
C GLY A 12 -17.09 -8.63 -13.73
N GLU A 13 -17.88 -7.90 -14.52
CA GLU A 13 -18.45 -6.59 -14.13
C GLU A 13 -19.21 -6.64 -12.81
N ARG A 14 -20.04 -7.68 -12.62
CA ARG A 14 -20.81 -7.86 -11.39
C ARG A 14 -19.91 -8.03 -10.17
N GLN A 15 -18.92 -8.92 -10.24
CA GLN A 15 -18.00 -9.17 -9.12
C GLN A 15 -17.13 -7.96 -8.82
N ALA A 16 -16.66 -7.26 -9.86
CA ALA A 16 -15.90 -6.02 -9.70
C ALA A 16 -16.74 -4.94 -8.99
N LYS A 17 -18.00 -4.76 -9.40
CA LYS A 17 -18.94 -3.83 -8.77
C LYS A 17 -19.21 -4.18 -7.32
N GLU A 18 -19.51 -5.45 -7.01
CA GLU A 18 -19.73 -5.93 -5.65
C GLU A 18 -18.50 -5.72 -4.77
N TRP A 19 -17.31 -6.02 -5.29
CA TRP A 19 -16.03 -5.79 -4.59
C TRP A 19 -15.82 -4.30 -4.28
N CYS A 20 -16.00 -3.42 -5.27
CA CYS A 20 -15.84 -1.97 -5.09
C CYS A 20 -16.81 -1.41 -4.05
N LEU A 21 -18.09 -1.79 -4.13
CA LEU A 21 -19.11 -1.36 -3.16
C LEU A 21 -18.80 -1.84 -1.75
N ASN A 22 -18.26 -3.06 -1.60
CA ASN A 22 -17.80 -3.55 -0.30
C ASN A 22 -16.63 -2.70 0.25
N LYS A 23 -15.65 -2.34 -0.58
CA LYS A 23 -14.51 -1.52 -0.14
C LYS A 23 -14.90 -0.09 0.25
N VAL A 24 -15.81 0.55 -0.48
CA VAL A 24 -16.32 1.88 -0.14
C VAL A 24 -17.01 1.91 1.24
N ARG A 25 -17.64 0.80 1.66
CA ARG A 25 -18.29 0.71 2.98
C ARG A 25 -17.29 0.58 4.14
N LEU A 26 -16.12 0.00 3.87
CA LEU A 26 -15.13 -0.36 4.89
C LEU A 26 -13.99 0.65 5.01
N TYR A 27 -13.71 1.38 3.93
CA TYR A 27 -12.54 2.24 3.81
C TYR A 27 -12.96 3.63 3.34
N PRO A 28 -12.16 4.67 3.63
CA PRO A 28 -12.41 6.06 3.19
C PRO A 28 -12.14 6.24 1.69
N LEU A 29 -12.85 5.50 0.85
CA LEU A 29 -12.68 5.40 -0.59
C LEU A 29 -13.97 5.83 -1.30
N THR A 30 -13.80 6.52 -2.42
CA THR A 30 -14.88 6.63 -3.42
C THR A 30 -14.98 5.33 -4.22
N TYR A 31 -16.08 5.15 -4.95
CA TYR A 31 -16.21 4.01 -5.86
C TYR A 31 -15.11 4.01 -6.94
N GLU A 32 -14.73 5.19 -7.43
CA GLU A 32 -13.66 5.34 -8.41
C GLU A 32 -12.29 5.00 -7.82
N ASP A 33 -12.03 5.38 -6.55
CA ASP A 33 -10.80 4.95 -5.85
C ASP A 33 -10.73 3.42 -5.78
N ALA A 34 -11.84 2.77 -5.39
CA ALA A 34 -11.90 1.32 -5.31
C ALA A 34 -11.70 0.67 -6.69
N ARG A 35 -12.30 1.22 -7.75
CA ARG A 35 -12.15 0.72 -9.12
C ARG A 35 -10.70 0.80 -9.60
N ARG A 36 -10.00 1.91 -9.31
CA ARG A 36 -8.57 2.08 -9.64
C ARG A 36 -7.70 1.09 -8.88
N ILE A 37 -7.94 0.92 -7.58
CA ILE A 37 -7.24 -0.09 -6.78
C ILE A 37 -7.45 -1.48 -7.36
N LEU A 38 -8.70 -1.86 -7.67
CA LEU A 38 -9.00 -3.17 -8.24
C LEU A 38 -8.28 -3.41 -9.58
N ALA A 39 -8.21 -2.39 -10.43
CA ALA A 39 -7.54 -2.48 -11.72
C ALA A 39 -6.03 -2.79 -11.60
N LYS A 40 -5.39 -2.38 -10.50
CA LYS A 40 -3.97 -2.66 -10.20
C LYS A 40 -3.74 -4.04 -9.59
N LYS A 41 -4.76 -4.64 -8.97
CA LYS A 41 -4.62 -5.93 -8.25
C LYS A 41 -4.44 -7.09 -9.23
N TRP A 42 -3.20 -7.48 -9.50
CA TRP A 42 -2.89 -8.72 -10.22
C TRP A 42 -3.38 -9.96 -9.46
N SER A 43 -3.34 -9.91 -8.13
CA SER A 43 -3.53 -11.06 -7.25
C SER A 43 -4.99 -11.44 -6.97
N ARG A 44 -5.94 -10.96 -7.76
CA ARG A 44 -7.38 -11.23 -7.60
C ARG A 44 -7.97 -11.82 -8.86
N GLY A 45 -8.75 -12.89 -8.69
CA GLY A 45 -9.36 -13.60 -9.81
C GLY A 45 -10.52 -14.50 -9.38
N VAL A 46 -11.08 -15.17 -10.38
CA VAL A 46 -12.15 -16.15 -10.25
C VAL A 46 -11.65 -17.48 -10.79
N PHE A 47 -11.83 -18.53 -9.99
CA PHE A 47 -11.59 -19.92 -10.40
C PHE A 47 -12.89 -20.69 -10.15
N GLU A 48 -13.43 -21.33 -11.20
CA GLU A 48 -14.69 -22.09 -11.13
C GLU A 48 -15.86 -21.34 -10.46
N GLY A 49 -15.97 -20.03 -10.72
CA GLY A 49 -17.01 -19.17 -10.15
C GLY A 49 -16.72 -18.65 -8.74
N ILE A 50 -15.65 -19.10 -8.09
CA ILE A 50 -15.24 -18.70 -6.75
C ILE A 50 -14.18 -17.59 -6.82
N MET A 51 -14.41 -16.48 -6.13
CA MET A 51 -13.43 -15.39 -6.01
C MET A 51 -12.29 -15.80 -5.10
N PHE A 52 -11.05 -15.51 -5.49
CA PHE A 52 -9.86 -15.75 -4.69
C PHE A 52 -8.93 -14.53 -4.64
N SER A 53 -8.00 -14.55 -3.69
CA SER A 53 -6.86 -13.65 -3.64
C SER A 53 -5.56 -14.38 -3.34
N VAL A 54 -4.47 -13.91 -3.93
CA VAL A 54 -3.11 -14.41 -3.70
C VAL A 54 -2.32 -13.37 -2.92
N HIS A 55 -1.51 -13.81 -1.97
CA HIS A 55 -0.67 -12.94 -1.15
C HIS A 55 0.75 -13.51 -1.12
N PRO A 56 1.72 -12.83 -1.75
CA PRO A 56 3.11 -13.28 -1.69
C PRO A 56 3.67 -13.05 -0.28
N VAL A 57 4.59 -13.93 0.10
CA VAL A 57 5.33 -13.84 1.36
C VAL A 57 6.81 -13.94 1.04
N LYS A 58 7.61 -13.24 1.84
CA LYS A 58 9.07 -13.29 1.71
C LYS A 58 9.60 -14.64 2.18
N LEU A 59 10.62 -15.12 1.49
CA LEU A 59 11.47 -16.20 1.95
C LEU A 59 12.37 -15.69 3.10
N GLU A 60 12.85 -16.62 3.92
CA GLU A 60 13.68 -16.29 5.09
C GLU A 60 14.94 -15.49 4.69
N GLY A 61 15.58 -15.85 3.58
CA GLY A 61 16.76 -15.14 3.06
C GLY A 61 16.50 -13.73 2.52
N GLU A 62 15.24 -13.34 2.31
CA GLU A 62 14.86 -12.00 1.85
C GLU A 62 14.59 -11.03 3.03
N LEU A 63 14.64 -11.54 4.27
CA LEU A 63 14.49 -10.77 5.49
C LEU A 63 15.84 -10.20 5.91
N LEU A 64 16.17 -9.02 5.38
CA LEU A 64 17.45 -8.35 5.64
C LEU A 64 17.49 -7.62 6.99
N GLU A 65 16.34 -7.22 7.53
CA GLU A 65 16.22 -6.45 8.77
C GLU A 65 15.94 -7.40 9.95
N ARG A 66 16.75 -7.31 11.03
CA ARG A 66 16.46 -8.06 12.27
C ARG A 66 15.66 -7.22 13.24
N TYR A 67 14.88 -7.91 14.06
CA TYR A 67 14.19 -7.34 15.21
C TYR A 67 15.18 -6.59 16.11
N GLU A 68 14.79 -5.43 16.66
CA GLU A 68 15.61 -4.50 17.47
C GLU A 68 16.58 -3.57 16.73
N GLU A 69 16.73 -3.68 15.40
CA GLU A 69 17.66 -2.82 14.65
C GLU A 69 17.05 -1.48 14.22
N VAL A 70 15.73 -1.34 14.36
CA VAL A 70 14.96 -0.17 13.92
C VAL A 70 14.02 0.30 15.03
N ILE A 71 14.11 1.59 15.37
CA ILE A 71 13.25 2.24 16.37
C ILE A 71 12.27 3.18 15.66
N PHE A 72 10.99 3.06 16.00
CA PHE A 72 9.93 3.92 15.46
C PHE A 72 9.40 4.88 16.54
N ARG A 73 9.28 6.16 16.20
CA ARG A 73 8.68 7.18 17.09
C ARG A 73 7.54 7.92 16.39
N PRO A 74 6.32 7.94 16.94
CA PRO A 74 5.20 8.66 16.34
C PRO A 74 5.45 10.17 16.36
N LYS A 75 5.11 10.85 15.27
CA LYS A 75 5.25 12.32 15.13
C LYS A 75 3.93 13.04 14.83
N GLY A 76 2.85 12.32 14.53
CA GLY A 76 1.53 12.86 14.26
C GLY A 76 0.88 12.22 13.04
N LEU A 77 -0.22 12.80 12.55
CA LEU A 77 -0.91 12.37 11.33
C LEU A 77 -0.65 13.40 10.22
N ALA A 78 -0.58 12.93 8.98
CA ALA A 78 -0.44 13.82 7.83
C ALA A 78 -1.12 13.24 6.58
N LYS A 79 -1.50 14.15 5.67
CA LYS A 79 -1.93 13.85 4.32
C LYS A 79 -0.87 14.35 3.34
N ILE A 80 -0.41 13.48 2.44
CA ILE A 80 0.64 13.80 1.47
C ILE A 80 0.24 13.39 0.05
N GLU A 81 0.80 14.05 -0.94
CA GLU A 81 0.97 13.53 -2.30
C GLU A 81 2.45 13.20 -2.50
N ALA A 82 2.76 12.09 -3.18
CA ALA A 82 4.13 11.72 -3.49
C ALA A 82 4.21 10.94 -4.81
N THR A 83 5.40 10.88 -5.38
CA THR A 83 5.72 10.02 -6.52
C THR A 83 6.45 8.78 -6.03
N VAL A 84 6.03 7.60 -6.49
CA VAL A 84 6.68 6.33 -6.15
C VAL A 84 8.02 6.24 -6.89
N LYS A 85 9.11 6.13 -6.13
CA LYS A 85 10.46 5.90 -6.64
C LYS A 85 10.76 4.41 -6.80
N ASP A 86 10.26 3.59 -5.88
CA ASP A 86 10.42 2.15 -5.87
C ASP A 86 9.18 1.47 -5.26
N ALA A 87 8.68 0.43 -5.92
CA ALA A 87 7.52 -0.38 -5.53
C ALA A 87 7.84 -1.88 -5.41
N SER A 88 9.12 -2.27 -5.44
CA SER A 88 9.58 -3.68 -5.38
C SER A 88 9.08 -4.43 -4.14
N GLU A 89 8.79 -3.68 -3.08
CA GLU A 89 8.33 -4.20 -1.78
C GLU A 89 6.82 -3.97 -1.55
N SER A 90 6.08 -3.54 -2.58
CA SER A 90 4.69 -3.11 -2.43
C SER A 90 3.68 -4.27 -2.36
N ASP A 91 4.04 -5.44 -2.87
CA ASP A 91 3.17 -6.63 -2.86
C ASP A 91 3.24 -7.45 -1.57
N PHE A 92 4.27 -7.21 -0.75
CA PHE A 92 4.48 -7.90 0.53
C PHE A 92 3.75 -7.21 1.69
N MET A 93 3.80 -7.85 2.86
CA MET A 93 3.28 -7.29 4.10
C MET A 93 4.42 -7.03 5.10
N PRO A 94 4.60 -5.81 5.62
CA PRO A 94 3.90 -4.59 5.20
C PRO A 94 4.29 -4.16 3.78
N ALA A 95 3.35 -3.57 3.05
CA ALA A 95 3.61 -3.03 1.73
C ALA A 95 4.48 -1.77 1.88
N LYS A 96 5.61 -1.70 1.17
CA LYS A 96 6.53 -0.56 1.25
C LYS A 96 6.69 0.08 -0.13
N TYR A 97 6.54 1.40 -0.13
CA TYR A 97 6.80 2.26 -1.29
C TYR A 97 7.89 3.26 -0.91
N ILE A 98 9.01 3.26 -1.62
CA ILE A 98 9.97 4.36 -1.52
C ILE A 98 9.42 5.50 -2.36
N VAL A 99 9.42 6.71 -1.80
CA VAL A 99 8.78 7.87 -2.43
C VAL A 99 9.75 9.03 -2.60
N GLU A 100 9.42 9.91 -3.53
CA GLU A 100 10.09 11.17 -3.78
C GLU A 100 9.06 12.27 -4.09
N LYS A 101 9.54 13.53 -4.16
CA LYS A 101 8.71 14.71 -4.49
C LYS A 101 7.48 14.82 -3.58
N VAL A 102 7.69 14.56 -2.29
CA VAL A 102 6.63 14.57 -1.27
C VAL A 102 6.11 15.99 -1.05
N ARG A 103 4.80 16.15 -1.15
CA ARG A 103 4.07 17.39 -0.84
C ARG A 103 3.08 17.14 0.28
N PHE A 104 3.26 17.82 1.41
CA PHE A 104 2.30 17.81 2.51
C PHE A 104 1.08 18.65 2.15
N ILE A 105 -0.09 18.04 2.20
CA ILE A 105 -1.39 18.67 1.96
C ILE A 105 -1.98 19.16 3.29
N ASP A 106 -1.89 18.35 4.34
CA ASP A 106 -2.44 18.66 5.66
C ASP A 106 -1.70 17.89 6.78
N GLY A 107 -1.80 18.36 8.02
CA GLY A 107 -1.26 17.72 9.21
C GLY A 107 0.24 17.96 9.45
N ARG A 108 0.90 17.01 10.13
CA ARG A 108 2.29 17.12 10.56
C ARG A 108 3.24 17.15 9.37
N LYS A 109 4.00 18.23 9.24
CA LYS A 109 5.12 18.33 8.32
C LYS A 109 6.40 17.80 8.96
N VAL A 110 7.19 17.10 8.16
CA VAL A 110 8.53 16.63 8.51
C VAL A 110 9.41 16.74 7.29
N ASP A 111 10.70 16.91 7.53
CA ASP A 111 11.72 16.75 6.51
C ASP A 111 12.03 15.26 6.31
N ASP A 112 12.60 14.89 5.16
CA ASP A 112 13.09 13.54 4.89
C ASP A 112 12.04 12.42 5.03
N LEU A 113 10.83 12.64 4.51
CA LEU A 113 9.85 11.56 4.33
C LEU A 113 10.24 10.71 3.11
N LEU A 114 10.75 9.51 3.36
CA LEU A 114 11.37 8.66 2.32
C LEU A 114 10.51 7.47 1.90
N GLU A 115 9.58 7.02 2.76
CA GLU A 115 8.76 5.85 2.45
C GLU A 115 7.32 5.98 2.96
N VAL A 116 6.42 5.27 2.26
CA VAL A 116 5.03 5.03 2.66
C VAL A 116 4.91 3.52 2.91
N VAL A 117 4.40 3.16 4.09
CA VAL A 117 4.27 1.76 4.53
C VAL A 117 2.81 1.46 4.88
N SER A 118 2.29 0.32 4.45
CA SER A 118 0.92 -0.11 4.76
C SER A 118 0.89 -1.50 5.40
N PHE A 119 0.26 -1.59 6.57
CA PHE A 119 -0.17 -2.85 7.18
C PHE A 119 -1.59 -3.26 6.75
N GLU A 120 -2.24 -2.46 5.92
CA GLU A 120 -3.54 -2.78 5.31
C GLU A 120 -3.34 -3.34 3.90
N GLY A 121 -3.66 -4.63 3.73
CA GLY A 121 -3.43 -5.40 2.50
C GLY A 121 -4.23 -4.91 1.30
N LEU A 122 -5.29 -4.12 1.51
CA LEU A 122 -5.97 -3.40 0.43
C LEU A 122 -5.00 -2.52 -0.36
N TYR A 123 -4.02 -1.92 0.30
CA TYR A 123 -3.14 -0.90 -0.28
C TYR A 123 -1.78 -1.43 -0.77
N GLY A 124 -1.52 -2.75 -0.72
CA GLY A 124 -0.35 -3.35 -1.37
C GLY A 124 -0.48 -3.39 -2.91
N GLY A 125 0.60 -3.21 -3.66
CA GLY A 125 0.60 -3.27 -5.14
C GLY A 125 -0.43 -2.34 -5.80
N VAL A 126 -0.67 -1.14 -5.25
CA VAL A 126 -1.65 -0.18 -5.81
C VAL A 126 -1.02 0.92 -6.65
N ALA A 127 0.31 0.97 -6.72
CA ALA A 127 1.05 1.94 -7.51
C ALA A 127 2.42 1.39 -7.91
N GLU A 128 2.85 1.74 -9.11
CA GLU A 128 4.14 1.37 -9.69
C GLU A 128 5.14 2.52 -9.63
N LYS A 129 6.41 2.21 -9.91
CA LYS A 129 7.46 3.23 -10.07
C LYS A 129 7.04 4.31 -11.08
N GLY A 130 7.17 5.57 -10.66
CA GLY A 130 6.81 6.76 -11.43
C GLY A 130 5.37 7.23 -11.23
N GLU A 131 4.50 6.40 -10.65
CA GLU A 131 3.11 6.78 -10.42
C GLU A 131 2.96 7.68 -9.19
N LYS A 132 1.88 8.46 -9.17
CA LYS A 132 1.56 9.36 -8.05
C LYS A 132 0.54 8.73 -7.13
N ILE A 133 0.77 8.89 -5.83
CA ILE A 133 -0.13 8.46 -4.77
C ILE A 133 -0.51 9.62 -3.87
N ILE A 134 -1.74 9.58 -3.35
CA ILE A 134 -2.18 10.39 -2.23
C ILE A 134 -2.39 9.49 -1.02
N CYS A 135 -1.80 9.88 0.10
CA CYS A 135 -1.76 9.07 1.31
C CYS A 135 -2.22 9.90 2.51
N TYR A 136 -2.88 9.25 3.44
CA TYR A 136 -3.15 9.80 4.76
C TYR A 136 -2.84 8.73 5.80
N GLY A 137 -2.10 9.10 6.84
CA GLY A 137 -1.65 8.15 7.85
C GLY A 137 -0.74 8.78 8.91
N LYS A 138 -0.14 7.92 9.73
CA LYS A 138 0.72 8.31 10.84
C LYS A 138 2.16 8.53 10.38
N ILE A 139 2.71 9.69 10.68
CA ILE A 139 4.13 9.97 10.51
C ILE A 139 4.91 9.33 11.65
N GLU A 140 5.95 8.58 11.29
CA GLU A 140 6.91 7.98 12.22
C GLU A 140 8.32 8.43 11.84
N GLU A 141 9.10 8.84 12.84
CA GLU A 141 10.56 8.88 12.72
C GLU A 141 11.07 7.45 12.84
N VAL A 142 11.88 7.05 11.86
CA VAL A 142 12.55 5.76 11.81
C VAL A 142 14.01 6.00 12.12
N PHE A 143 14.53 5.29 13.13
CA PHE A 143 15.94 5.32 13.48
C PHE A 143 16.55 3.93 13.27
N LYS A 144 17.41 3.82 12.26
CA LYS A 144 18.21 2.61 11.99
C LYS A 144 19.47 2.66 12.84
N VAL A 145 19.51 1.86 13.89
CA VAL A 145 20.52 1.95 14.96
C VAL A 145 21.93 1.71 14.43
N LYS A 146 22.12 0.65 13.63
CA LYS A 146 23.42 0.28 13.08
C LYS A 146 23.99 1.30 12.10
N GLU A 147 23.13 1.90 11.30
CA GLU A 147 23.50 2.86 10.26
C GLU A 147 23.64 4.28 10.84
N ASN A 148 23.24 4.48 12.11
CA ASN A 148 23.07 5.80 12.74
C ASN A 148 22.28 6.78 11.85
N PHE A 149 21.26 6.27 11.16
CA PHE A 149 20.51 7.00 10.15
C PHE A 149 19.06 7.20 10.59
N LYS A 150 18.56 8.42 10.40
CA LYS A 150 17.18 8.82 10.74
C LYS A 150 16.47 9.35 9.52
N TYR A 151 15.21 8.97 9.37
CA TYR A 151 14.33 9.48 8.34
C TYR A 151 12.87 9.39 8.82
N HIS A 152 11.92 9.83 7.99
CA HIS A 152 10.50 9.70 8.29
C HIS A 152 9.78 8.80 7.30
N ARG A 153 8.73 8.14 7.79
CA ARG A 153 7.78 7.41 6.96
C ARG A 153 6.34 7.80 7.25
N LEU A 154 5.45 7.56 6.30
CA LEU A 154 4.01 7.56 6.53
C LEU A 154 3.49 6.12 6.65
N LEU A 155 2.87 5.80 7.78
CA LEU A 155 2.28 4.50 8.09
C LEU A 155 0.76 4.51 7.90
N VAL A 156 0.25 3.53 7.15
CA VAL A 156 -1.16 3.19 6.99
C VAL A 156 -1.44 1.85 7.69
N GLY A 157 -2.60 1.73 8.35
CA GLY A 157 -2.93 0.64 9.26
C GLY A 157 -2.62 0.96 10.72
N SER A 158 -2.66 2.25 11.11
CA SER A 158 -2.35 2.68 12.48
C SER A 158 -3.62 2.90 13.32
N ARG A 159 -3.55 2.62 14.62
CA ARG A 159 -4.68 2.89 15.53
C ARG A 159 -5.00 4.38 15.61
N GLU A 160 -3.97 5.22 15.56
CA GLU A 160 -4.06 6.67 15.66
C GLU A 160 -4.83 7.30 14.49
N ALA A 161 -4.84 6.67 13.32
CA ALA A 161 -5.62 7.13 12.17
C ALA A 161 -7.12 6.76 12.25
N GLY A 162 -7.52 5.92 13.20
CA GLY A 162 -8.93 5.58 13.45
C GLY A 162 -9.65 4.99 12.24
N GLY A 163 -8.95 4.21 11.41
CA GLY A 163 -9.50 3.58 10.19
C GLY A 163 -9.76 4.57 9.04
N LYS A 164 -9.25 5.80 9.14
CA LYS A 164 -9.38 6.83 8.10
C LYS A 164 -8.17 6.93 7.19
N ASP A 165 -7.11 6.18 7.46
CA ASP A 165 -5.88 6.11 6.67
C ASP A 165 -6.05 5.37 5.35
N PHE A 166 -5.26 5.79 4.36
CA PHE A 166 -5.36 5.27 3.01
C PHE A 166 -4.11 5.51 2.17
N ILE A 167 -3.99 4.72 1.11
CA ILE A 167 -3.14 4.98 -0.06
C ILE A 167 -4.05 4.90 -1.29
N LYS A 168 -4.05 5.94 -2.14
CA LYS A 168 -4.85 5.96 -3.37
C LYS A 168 -3.97 6.34 -4.56
N PRO A 169 -3.97 5.57 -5.65
CA PRO A 169 -3.32 5.99 -6.89
C PRO A 169 -4.09 7.16 -7.52
N LEU A 170 -3.36 8.14 -8.03
CA LEU A 170 -3.95 9.31 -8.70
C LEU A 170 -4.16 9.10 -10.20
N SER A 171 -3.48 8.12 -10.80
CA SER A 171 -3.54 7.71 -12.20
C SER A 171 -3.74 6.21 -12.34
#